data_AF-A0A818F5Z3-F1
#
_entry.id   AF-A0A818F5Z3-F1
#
_cell.length_a   1.000
_cell.length_b   1.000
_cell.length_c   1.000
_cell.angle_alpha   90.00
_cell.angle_beta   90.00
_cell.angle_gamma   90.00
#
_symmetry.space_group_name_H-M   'P 1'
#
loop_
_entity.id
_entity.type
_entity.pdbx_description
1 polymer ?
#
loop_
_entity_poly.entity_id
_entity_poly.type
_entity_poly.pdbx_seq_one_letter_code
_entity_poly.pdbx_strand_id
1 'polypeptide(L)'
;MDGQMYCNCLDGELKRSLNNLPNKAQILYQQDLTSWHTSKIVLAKIKKMKLNMSDWAPKSCDLNPGLSVRGDSDLETVPKGLRKAII
;
A
#
# COMPACT_ATOMS: atom_id res chain seq x y z
N MET A 1 13.71 5.25 6.62
CA MET A 1 12.65 4.64 7.46
C MET A 1 13.12 3.25 7.88
N ASP A 2 12.78 2.80 9.08
CA ASP A 2 13.05 1.43 9.54
C ASP A 2 11.75 0.62 9.69
N GLY A 3 11.87 -0.67 9.99
CA GLY A 3 10.70 -1.55 10.10
C GLY A 3 9.77 -1.20 11.27
N GLN A 4 10.26 -0.62 12.37
CA GLN A 4 9.43 -0.25 13.51
C GLN A 4 8.61 1.01 13.19
N MET A 5 9.25 2.02 12.58
CA MET A 5 8.56 3.20 12.09
C MET A 5 7.49 2.82 11.06
N TYR A 6 7.79 1.87 10.17
CA TYR A 6 6.80 1.38 9.22
C TYR A 6 5.63 0.66 9.89
N CYS A 7 5.89 -0.18 10.90
CA CYS A 7 4.82 -0.80 11.69
C CYS A 7 3.90 0.24 12.34
N ASN A 8 4.45 1.36 12.80
CA ASN A 8 3.66 2.46 13.37
C ASN A 8 2.81 3.14 12.29
N CYS A 9 3.33 3.33 11.08
CA CYS A 9 2.56 3.83 9.94
C CYS A 9 1.40 2.89 9.58
N LEU A 10 1.61 1.57 9.61
CA LEU A 10 0.54 0.59 9.37
C LEU A 10 -0.57 0.67 10.44
N ASP A 11 -0.20 0.81 11.71
CA ASP A 11 -1.19 0.91 12.80
C ASP A 11 -2.00 2.22 12.77
N GLY A 12 -1.37 3.32 12.36
CA GLY A 12 -2.02 4.64 12.31
C GLY A 12 -2.76 4.87 11.00
N GLU A 13 -2.01 5.05 9.93
CA GLU A 13 -2.51 5.56 8.65
C GLU A 13 -3.27 4.49 7.88
N LEU A 14 -2.69 3.29 7.74
CA LEU A 14 -3.33 2.22 6.98
C LEU A 14 -4.62 1.77 7.67
N LYS A 15 -4.57 1.51 8.98
CA LYS A 15 -5.78 1.10 9.73
C LYS A 15 -6.91 2.13 9.62
N ARG A 16 -6.59 3.43 9.69
CA ARG A 16 -7.58 4.50 9.50
C ARG A 16 -8.14 4.49 8.08
N SER A 17 -7.29 4.30 7.07
CA SER A 17 -7.70 4.22 5.67
C SER A 17 -8.62 3.03 5.41
N LEU A 18 -8.32 1.86 5.99
CA LEU A 18 -9.17 0.67 5.90
C LEU A 18 -10.56 0.90 6.52
N ASN A 19 -10.64 1.60 7.64
CA ASN A 19 -11.92 1.91 8.29
C ASN A 19 -12.80 2.87 7.48
N ASN A 20 -12.22 3.63 6.55
CA ASN A 20 -12.96 4.55 5.69
C ASN A 20 -13.46 3.88 4.39
N LEU A 21 -13.09 2.63 4.15
CA LEU A 21 -13.53 1.88 2.96
C LEU A 21 -14.88 1.19 3.21
N PRO A 22 -15.71 1.03 2.17
CA PRO A 22 -16.99 0.34 2.31
C PRO A 22 -16.80 -1.13 2.72
N ASN A 23 -17.61 -1.60 3.68
CA ASN A 23 -17.56 -2.92 4.34
C ASN A 23 -17.56 -4.17 3.41
N LYS A 24 -17.66 -4.03 2.09
CA LYS A 24 -17.66 -5.13 1.11
C LYS A 24 -16.45 -5.14 0.18
N ALA A 25 -15.50 -4.22 0.35
CA ALA A 25 -14.31 -4.18 -0.50
C ALA A 25 -13.35 -5.31 -0.13
N GLN A 26 -13.00 -6.16 -1.10
CA GLN A 26 -11.81 -6.99 -1.00
C GLN A 26 -10.60 -6.09 -1.23
N ILE A 27 -9.73 -5.99 -0.23
CA ILE A 27 -8.57 -5.09 -0.25
C ILE A 27 -7.32 -5.91 -0.50
N LEU A 28 -6.54 -5.48 -1.49
CA LEU A 28 -5.21 -6.01 -1.78
C LEU A 28 -4.20 -4.94 -1.37
N TYR A 29 -3.31 -5.31 -0.45
CA TYR A 29 -2.24 -4.45 0.04
C TYR A 29 -1.00 -4.61 -0.82
N GLN A 30 -0.43 -3.48 -1.26
CA GLN A 30 0.74 -3.49 -2.14
C GLN A 30 1.88 -2.68 -1.52
N GLN A 31 3.10 -3.22 -1.60
CA GLN A 31 4.34 -2.53 -1.21
C GLN A 31 5.48 -3.03 -2.09
N ASP A 32 6.56 -2.26 -2.17
CA ASP A 32 7.79 -2.72 -2.81
C ASP A 32 8.59 -3.70 -1.93
N LEU A 33 9.69 -4.24 -2.46
CA LEU A 33 10.54 -5.22 -1.79
C LEU A 33 11.73 -4.59 -1.04
N THR A 34 11.62 -3.35 -0.58
CA THR A 34 12.70 -2.73 0.20
C THR A 34 12.93 -3.50 1.50
N SER A 35 14.18 -3.60 1.94
CA SER A 35 14.63 -4.50 3.03
C SER A 35 13.85 -4.34 4.35
N TRP A 36 13.37 -3.14 4.67
CA TRP A 36 12.58 -2.89 5.86
C TRP A 36 11.10 -3.31 5.72
N HIS A 37 10.51 -3.25 4.51
CA HIS A 37 9.17 -3.78 4.21
C HIS A 37 9.09 -5.31 4.34
N THR A 38 10.19 -6.00 4.04
CA THR A 38 10.29 -7.46 4.13
C THR A 38 10.92 -7.93 5.44
N SER A 39 11.14 -7.03 6.40
CA SER A 39 11.70 -7.38 7.71
C SER A 39 10.73 -8.26 8.52
N LYS A 40 11.28 -9.09 9.41
CA LYS A 40 10.47 -10.03 10.23
C LYS A 40 9.35 -9.34 11.01
N ILE A 41 9.63 -8.17 11.57
CA ILE A 41 8.67 -7.39 12.37
C ILE A 41 7.51 -6.88 11.52
N VAL A 42 7.81 -6.44 10.29
CA VAL A 42 6.79 -5.93 9.36
C VAL A 42 5.93 -7.07 8.82
N LEU A 43 6.53 -8.18 8.40
CA LEU A 43 5.78 -9.35 7.95
C LEU A 43 4.86 -9.90 9.06
N ALA A 44 5.33 -9.92 10.31
CA ALA A 44 4.51 -10.31 11.46
C ALA A 44 3.33 -9.33 11.67
N LYS A 45 3.58 -8.03 11.51
CA LYS A 45 2.53 -7.00 11.60
C LYS A 45 1.48 -7.16 10.50
N ILE A 46 1.89 -7.29 9.25
CA ILE A 46 1.02 -7.51 8.08
C ILE A 46 0.12 -8.74 8.31
N LYS A 47 0.70 -9.85 8.77
CA LYS A 47 -0.04 -11.07 9.11
C LYS A 47 -1.06 -10.83 10.23
N LYS A 48 -0.69 -10.09 11.28
CA LYS A 48 -1.60 -9.73 12.39
C LYS A 48 -2.77 -8.88 11.91
N MET A 49 -2.54 -8.00 10.94
CA MET A 49 -3.56 -7.15 10.33
C MET A 49 -4.41 -7.88 9.27
N LYS A 50 -4.09 -9.14 8.96
CA LYS A 50 -4.78 -9.96 7.94
C LYS A 50 -4.85 -9.28 6.57
N LEU A 51 -3.80 -8.55 6.20
CA LEU A 51 -3.69 -7.92 4.89
C LEU A 51 -3.44 -9.00 3.83
N ASN A 52 -4.17 -8.93 2.73
CA ASN A 52 -3.91 -9.75 1.56
C ASN A 52 -2.83 -9.09 0.72
N MET A 53 -1.65 -9.70 0.60
CA MET A 53 -0.52 -9.11 -0.11
C MET A 53 -0.64 -9.34 -1.62
N SER A 54 -0.39 -8.29 -2.42
CA SER A 54 -0.08 -8.48 -3.83
C SER A 54 1.32 -9.06 -3.98
N ASP A 55 1.49 -10.00 -4.90
CA ASP A 55 2.82 -10.36 -5.40
C ASP A 55 3.44 -9.14 -6.09
N TRP A 56 4.73 -8.91 -5.86
CA TRP A 56 5.47 -7.80 -6.44
C TRP A 56 6.78 -8.27 -7.07
N ALA A 57 7.02 -7.92 -8.32
CA ALA A 57 8.25 -8.25 -9.01
C ALA A 57 9.39 -7.30 -8.57
N PRO A 58 10.62 -7.81 -8.33
CA PRO A 58 11.77 -6.95 -8.04
C PRO A 58 12.01 -5.94 -9.17
N LYS A 59 12.51 -4.75 -8.81
CA LYS A 59 12.87 -3.65 -9.74
C LYS A 59 11.71 -3.13 -10.62
N SER A 60 10.47 -3.48 -10.31
CA SER A 60 9.30 -3.08 -11.09
C SER A 60 8.66 -1.81 -10.52
N CYS A 61 9.40 -0.70 -10.51
CA CYS A 61 8.91 0.57 -9.97
C CYS A 61 7.85 1.21 -10.88
N ASP A 62 7.93 0.98 -12.19
CA ASP A 62 6.98 1.38 -13.22
C ASP A 62 5.56 0.84 -12.97
N LEU A 63 5.44 -0.31 -12.31
CA LEU A 63 4.15 -0.92 -11.98
C LEU A 63 3.49 -0.28 -10.76
N ASN A 64 4.19 0.55 -9.99
CA ASN A 64 3.69 1.12 -8.73
C ASN A 64 2.86 2.38 -8.98
N PRO A 65 1.53 2.35 -8.77
CA PRO A 65 0.70 3.54 -8.94
C PRO A 65 1.10 4.68 -7.99
N GLY A 66 1.71 4.36 -6.84
CA GLY A 66 2.23 5.33 -5.88
C GLY A 66 3.35 6.23 -6.41
N LEU A 67 4.08 5.79 -7.44
CA LEU A 67 5.10 6.61 -8.11
C LEU A 67 4.48 7.55 -9.15
N SER A 68 3.39 7.13 -9.81
CA SER A 68 2.65 7.99 -10.74
C SER A 68 1.99 9.19 -10.05
N VAL A 69 1.53 9.06 -8.80
CA VAL A 69 0.99 10.20 -8.03
C VAL A 69 2.05 11.23 -7.62
N ARG A 70 3.34 10.92 -7.78
CA ARG A 70 4.46 11.83 -7.55
C ARG A 70 5.04 12.40 -8.86
N GLY A 71 4.57 11.92 -10.01
CA GLY A 71 4.91 12.40 -11.33
C GLY A 71 3.88 13.43 -11.80
N ASP A 72 4.39 14.63 -12.05
CA ASP A 72 3.81 15.72 -12.80
C ASP A 72 2.75 16.61 -12.12
N SER A 73 3.23 17.82 -11.82
CA SER A 73 2.45 19.02 -12.04
C SER A 73 2.02 19.02 -13.50
N ASP A 74 0.85 18.47 -13.82
CA ASP A 74 -0.07 19.01 -14.84
C ASP A 74 -1.34 18.15 -15.00
N LEU A 75 -2.36 18.87 -15.43
CA LEU A 75 -3.79 18.63 -15.49
C LEU A 75 -4.32 17.22 -15.83
N GLU A 76 -5.48 16.95 -15.19
CA GLU A 76 -6.67 16.31 -15.77
C GLU A 76 -6.47 15.02 -16.58
N THR A 77 -6.78 13.88 -15.98
CA THR A 77 -7.84 12.93 -16.43
C THR A 77 -7.67 11.59 -15.73
N VAL A 78 -8.33 11.40 -14.58
CA VAL A 78 -8.60 10.05 -14.07
C VAL A 78 -10.10 9.78 -14.21
N PRO A 79 -10.52 8.83 -15.06
CA PRO A 79 -11.92 8.45 -15.20
C PRO A 79 -12.48 8.03 -13.84
N LYS A 80 -13.64 8.59 -13.47
CA LYS A 80 -14.33 8.42 -12.17
C LYS A 80 -14.69 6.96 -11.81
N GLY A 81 -14.37 5.97 -12.64
CA GLY A 81 -14.78 4.57 -12.49
C GLY A 81 -13.72 3.59 -11.96
N LEU A 82 -12.44 3.98 -11.84
CA LEU A 82 -11.37 3.04 -11.45
C LEU A 82 -10.83 3.28 -10.04
N ARG A 83 -11.73 3.45 -9.06
CA ARG A 83 -11.35 3.40 -7.63
C ARG A 83 -11.41 1.96 -7.13
N LYS A 84 -10.56 1.08 -7.69
CA LYS A 84 -10.17 -0.12 -6.93
C LYS A 84 -9.15 0.38 -5.92
N ALA A 85 -9.53 0.38 -4.65
CA ALA A 85 -8.68 0.79 -3.55
C ALA A 85 -7.49 -0.17 -3.45
N ILE A 86 -6.44 0.12 -4.22
CA ILE A 86 -5.09 -0.30 -3.92
C ILE A 86 -4.64 0.67 -2.82
N ILE A 87 -4.39 0.14 -1.63
CA ILE A 87 -3.65 0.86 -0.58
C ILE A 87 -2.29 0.20 -0.49
#